data_AF-A0A218UDS7-F1
#
_entry.id   AF-A0A218UDS7-F1
#
_cell.length_a   1.000
_cell.length_b   1.000
_cell.length_c   1.000
_cell.angle_alpha   90.00
_cell.angle_beta   90.00
_cell.angle_gamma   90.00
#
_symmetry.space_group_name_H-M   'P 1'
#
loop_
_entity.id
_entity.type
_entity.pdbx_description
1 polymer ?
#
loop_
_entity_poly.entity_id
_entity_poly.type
_entity_poly.pdbx_seq_one_letter_code
_entity_poly.pdbx_strand_id
1 'polypeptide(L)'
;MGPALLLGLLLSRAGDLMALPSSDCVMAEQLCLSDSTCNATYRTLENCALAKTRLLSLDHDSRVRCLNAELDLGNSSLLHCKCQRRMKRQEHCLRIFWTVHSSMTDGYFNLETSPYENPANEEHWKTDYNKLAALVSGSQLAGDATNPCLRATHVCNLSKKCFRLRTDYASICTKGAGSEDVCDRRKCHRGLRNFFEKVPEDFTKTILFCPCQDELCGERRRKTIVPDCSFQYNTKPNCLWLLDSCLEDHICKSRLADFQQNCQPVDMSPDGCFLHNHAACLQAYMGMIGTPMTPNYVSNSSVEVSLWCTCENSGNQKEKCDQILGMFESNKCLENTIWSQMHLKQMALERQEDLLYSSSLSFQGDSASTSLSSAMSQVAEGKTQRDSSKQSSMPMASSVFSGAATSWPSLALFLPLLLSPH
;
A
#
# COMPACT_ATOMS: atom_id res chain seq x y z
N MET A 1 -29.01 42.73 -37.09
CA MET A 1 -28.43 42.18 -35.84
C MET A 1 -27.09 41.55 -36.21
N GLY A 2 -25.97 42.09 -35.69
CA GLY A 2 -24.63 41.82 -36.24
C GLY A 2 -23.82 40.76 -35.47
N PRO A 3 -22.71 40.27 -36.06
CA PRO A 3 -21.90 39.18 -35.49
C PRO A 3 -21.14 39.52 -34.19
N ALA A 4 -21.22 40.76 -33.69
CA ALA A 4 -20.52 41.19 -32.47
C ALA A 4 -20.89 40.39 -31.21
N LEU A 5 -22.14 39.91 -31.08
CA LEU A 5 -22.54 39.08 -29.93
C LEU A 5 -21.85 37.69 -29.91
N LEU A 6 -21.44 37.17 -31.06
CA LEU A 6 -20.77 35.87 -31.13
C LEU A 6 -19.32 35.93 -30.62
N LEU A 7 -18.62 37.06 -30.79
CA LEU A 7 -17.29 37.24 -30.18
C LEU A 7 -17.38 37.37 -28.65
N GLY A 8 -18.40 38.07 -28.13
CA GLY A 8 -18.62 38.18 -26.69
C GLY A 8 -18.82 36.82 -26.02
N LEU A 9 -19.69 35.98 -26.59
CA LEU A 9 -19.98 34.64 -26.07
C LEU A 9 -18.82 33.64 -26.20
N LEU A 10 -17.87 33.87 -27.12
CA LEU A 10 -16.65 33.07 -27.23
C LEU A 10 -15.59 33.51 -26.20
N LEU A 11 -15.43 34.81 -25.95
CA LEU A 11 -14.48 35.33 -24.97
C LEU A 11 -14.91 35.05 -23.52
N SER A 12 -16.20 35.03 -23.22
CA SER A 12 -16.72 34.66 -21.88
C SER A 12 -16.53 33.18 -21.49
N ARG A 13 -15.93 32.34 -22.35
CA ARG A 13 -15.53 30.96 -22.03
C ARG A 13 -14.03 30.75 -21.84
N ALA A 14 -13.21 31.80 -21.97
CA ALA A 14 -11.79 31.77 -21.62
C ALA A 14 -11.54 32.14 -20.13
N GLY A 15 -12.50 31.80 -19.25
CA GLY A 15 -12.50 32.15 -17.82
C GLY A 15 -12.21 31.00 -16.87
N ASP A 16 -12.27 29.75 -17.34
CA ASP A 16 -11.77 28.61 -16.58
C ASP A 16 -10.24 28.56 -16.70
N LEU A 17 -9.55 28.56 -15.56
CA LEU A 17 -8.16 28.14 -15.46
C LEU A 17 -8.10 26.63 -15.76
N MET A 18 -8.02 26.32 -17.06
CA MET A 18 -7.74 24.98 -17.58
C MET A 18 -6.35 24.56 -17.09
N ALA A 19 -6.32 23.99 -15.88
CA ALA A 19 -5.14 23.34 -15.33
C ALA A 19 -4.64 22.35 -16.38
N LEU A 20 -3.42 22.59 -16.87
CA LEU A 20 -2.82 21.75 -17.90
C LEU A 20 -2.86 20.30 -17.40
N PRO A 21 -3.34 19.33 -18.20
CA PRO A 21 -3.33 17.94 -17.78
C PRO A 21 -1.91 17.57 -17.36
N SER A 22 -1.77 17.16 -16.09
CA SER A 22 -0.50 16.79 -15.47
C SER A 22 0.28 15.88 -16.41
N SER A 23 1.39 16.39 -16.93
CA SER A 23 2.21 15.64 -17.88
C SER A 23 3.22 14.80 -17.12
N ASP A 24 3.40 13.54 -17.55
CA ASP A 24 4.53 12.69 -17.11
C ASP A 24 5.83 13.49 -17.22
N CYS A 25 6.57 13.62 -16.11
CA CYS A 25 7.86 14.34 -16.10
C CYS A 25 8.82 13.83 -17.18
N VAL A 26 8.79 12.55 -17.53
CA VAL A 26 9.61 11.96 -18.60
C VAL A 26 9.19 12.46 -19.99
N MET A 27 7.93 12.84 -20.18
CA MET A 27 7.45 13.48 -21.41
C MET A 27 7.73 14.98 -21.41
N ALA A 28 7.52 15.66 -20.27
CA ALA A 28 7.85 17.07 -20.11
C ALA A 28 9.35 17.35 -20.30
N GLU A 29 10.23 16.46 -19.82
CA GLU A 29 11.69 16.56 -20.04
C GLU A 29 12.02 16.44 -21.54
N GLN A 30 11.39 15.51 -22.28
CA GLN A 30 11.62 15.38 -23.72
C GLN A 30 11.21 16.63 -24.51
N LEU A 31 10.11 17.28 -24.11
CA LEU A 31 9.69 18.58 -24.67
C LEU A 31 10.70 19.68 -24.31
N CYS A 32 11.09 19.79 -23.04
CA CYS A 32 12.04 20.79 -22.56
C CYS A 32 13.43 20.66 -23.22
N LEU A 33 13.92 19.42 -23.43
CA LEU A 33 15.20 19.16 -24.10
C LEU A 33 15.17 19.50 -25.60
N SER A 34 13.99 19.62 -26.21
CA SER A 34 13.82 20.04 -27.61
C SER A 34 13.85 21.56 -27.82
N ASP A 35 13.57 22.35 -26.77
CA ASP A 35 13.74 23.80 -26.77
C ASP A 35 15.14 24.18 -26.25
N SER A 36 15.83 25.09 -26.93
CA SER A 36 17.20 25.47 -26.55
C SER A 36 17.28 26.23 -25.23
N THR A 37 16.24 27.00 -24.87
CA THR A 37 16.18 27.79 -23.64
C THR A 37 15.88 26.89 -22.46
N CYS A 38 14.80 26.10 -22.54
CA CYS A 38 14.39 25.17 -21.49
C CYS A 38 15.48 24.14 -21.19
N ASN A 39 16.15 23.59 -22.21
CA ASN A 39 17.29 22.69 -22.05
C ASN A 39 18.43 23.37 -21.27
N ALA A 40 18.83 24.60 -21.62
CA ALA A 40 19.89 25.32 -20.91
C ALA A 40 19.53 25.60 -19.43
N THR A 41 18.28 25.99 -19.15
CA THR A 41 17.77 26.20 -17.79
C THR A 41 17.73 24.90 -16.99
N TYR A 42 17.25 23.80 -17.59
CA TYR A 42 17.22 22.48 -16.95
C TYR A 42 18.62 21.93 -16.66
N ARG A 43 19.60 22.09 -17.58
CA ARG A 43 21.01 21.77 -17.31
C ARG A 43 21.60 22.61 -16.18
N THR A 44 21.11 23.84 -15.97
CA THR A 44 21.51 24.66 -14.82
C THR A 44 20.99 24.03 -13.52
N LEU A 45 19.72 23.62 -13.47
CA LEU A 45 19.15 22.94 -12.29
C LEU A 45 19.78 21.57 -12.00
N GLU A 46 20.14 20.76 -13.00
CA GLU A 46 20.89 19.51 -12.78
C GLU A 46 22.20 19.77 -12.03
N ASN A 47 22.95 20.80 -12.42
CA ASN A 47 24.20 21.18 -11.75
C ASN A 47 23.96 21.69 -10.32
N CYS A 48 22.87 22.44 -10.10
CA CYS A 48 22.46 22.91 -8.77
C CYS A 48 22.12 21.75 -7.82
N ALA A 49 21.33 20.77 -8.29
CA ALA A 49 21.00 19.57 -7.53
C ALA A 49 22.26 18.75 -7.18
N LEU A 50 23.18 18.57 -8.15
CA LEU A 50 24.44 17.85 -7.93
C LEU A 50 25.38 18.56 -6.94
N ALA A 51 25.39 19.90 -6.91
CA ALA A 51 26.15 20.66 -5.93
C ALA A 51 25.58 20.49 -4.51
N LYS A 52 24.25 20.55 -4.37
CA LYS A 52 23.54 20.36 -3.09
C LYS A 52 23.83 18.98 -2.47
N THR A 53 23.80 17.91 -3.27
CA THR A 53 24.12 16.54 -2.83
C THR A 53 25.58 16.36 -2.40
N ARG A 54 26.50 17.20 -2.87
CA ARG A 54 27.93 17.13 -2.49
C ARG A 54 28.28 17.83 -1.18
N LEU A 55 27.30 18.42 -0.48
CA LEU A 55 27.51 19.25 0.72
C LEU A 55 28.48 20.43 0.50
N LEU A 56 28.71 20.81 -0.76
CA LEU A 56 29.51 21.97 -1.12
C LEU A 56 28.64 23.22 -0.95
N SER A 57 29.12 24.19 -0.17
CA SER A 57 28.52 25.52 -0.13
C SER A 57 28.67 26.18 -1.49
N LEU A 58 27.57 26.23 -2.25
CA LEU A 58 27.44 27.08 -3.44
C LEU A 58 27.82 28.52 -3.07
N ASP A 59 28.63 29.16 -3.89
CA ASP A 59 28.84 30.60 -3.78
C ASP A 59 27.52 31.37 -4.03
N HIS A 60 27.48 32.63 -3.63
CA HIS A 60 26.26 33.44 -3.70
C HIS A 60 25.72 33.52 -5.14
N ASP A 61 26.60 33.74 -6.11
CA ASP A 61 26.24 33.88 -7.53
C ASP A 61 25.74 32.57 -8.14
N SER A 62 26.22 31.42 -7.64
CA SER A 62 25.72 30.10 -8.01
C SER A 62 24.35 29.83 -7.38
N ARG A 63 24.14 30.16 -6.09
CA ARG A 63 22.81 30.06 -5.46
C ARG A 63 21.78 30.96 -6.16
N VAL A 64 22.15 32.19 -6.54
CA VAL A 64 21.30 33.09 -7.33
C VAL A 64 20.99 32.50 -8.71
N ARG A 65 21.99 31.96 -9.43
CA ARG A 65 21.75 31.27 -10.72
C ARG A 65 20.79 30.08 -10.60
N CYS A 66 20.89 29.29 -9.52
CA CYS A 66 19.95 28.19 -9.26
C CYS A 66 18.52 28.68 -9.04
N LEU A 67 18.33 29.71 -8.20
CA LEU A 67 17.02 30.30 -7.92
C LEU A 67 16.39 30.92 -9.18
N ASN A 68 17.18 31.61 -10.00
CA ASN A 68 16.70 32.17 -11.27
C ASN A 68 16.27 31.06 -12.24
N ALA A 69 17.06 29.98 -12.37
CA ALA A 69 16.69 28.86 -13.24
C ALA A 69 15.41 28.11 -12.78
N GLU A 70 15.10 28.10 -11.48
CA GLU A 70 13.85 27.56 -10.94
C GLU A 70 12.66 28.49 -11.25
N LEU A 71 12.86 29.81 -11.21
CA LEU A 71 11.86 30.81 -11.64
C LEU A 71 11.62 30.83 -13.15
N ASP A 72 12.66 30.69 -13.97
CA ASP A 72 12.58 30.64 -15.43
C ASP A 72 11.77 29.42 -15.93
N LEU A 73 11.86 28.29 -15.21
CA LEU A 73 11.01 27.11 -15.44
C LEU A 73 9.58 27.25 -14.88
N GLY A 74 9.25 28.37 -14.22
CA GLY A 74 7.95 28.65 -13.61
C GLY A 74 6.74 28.56 -14.54
N ASN A 75 6.92 28.83 -15.84
CA ASN A 75 5.86 28.74 -16.86
C ASN A 75 5.93 27.45 -17.69
N SER A 76 6.75 26.47 -17.30
CA SER A 76 6.96 25.24 -18.07
C SER A 76 6.01 24.10 -17.64
N SER A 77 5.70 23.19 -18.58
CA SER A 77 5.07 21.90 -18.25
C SER A 77 5.96 20.99 -17.38
N LEU A 78 7.25 21.31 -17.27
CA LEU A 78 8.20 20.56 -16.46
C LEU A 78 8.02 20.84 -14.96
N LEU A 79 7.69 22.07 -14.56
CA LEU A 79 7.40 22.38 -13.15
C LEU A 79 6.10 21.71 -12.68
N HIS A 80 5.05 21.74 -13.51
CA HIS A 80 3.76 21.14 -13.16
C HIS A 80 3.66 19.63 -13.47
N CYS A 81 4.79 18.97 -13.74
CA CYS A 81 4.82 17.55 -14.04
C CYS A 81 4.55 16.68 -12.80
N LYS A 82 4.08 15.45 -13.03
CA LYS A 82 3.96 14.41 -12.01
C LYS A 82 4.45 13.06 -12.54
N CYS A 83 4.52 12.11 -11.61
CA CYS A 83 4.88 10.73 -11.87
C CYS A 83 3.72 9.80 -11.51
N GLN A 84 3.52 8.75 -12.29
CA GLN A 84 2.55 7.72 -11.96
C GLN A 84 3.20 6.64 -11.08
N ARG A 85 2.44 6.16 -10.10
CA ARG A 85 2.86 4.98 -9.33
C ARG A 85 2.97 3.79 -10.31
N ARG A 86 3.92 2.89 -10.10
CA ARG A 86 4.11 1.65 -10.90
C ARG A 86 4.64 1.87 -12.34
N MET A 87 4.92 3.10 -12.75
CA MET A 87 5.40 3.41 -14.11
C MET A 87 6.79 2.80 -14.41
N LYS A 88 7.06 2.43 -15.68
CA LYS A 88 8.30 1.72 -16.07
C LYS A 88 9.60 2.49 -15.79
N ARG A 89 9.55 3.83 -15.76
CA ARG A 89 10.70 4.73 -15.56
C ARG A 89 10.59 5.54 -14.25
N GLN A 90 9.92 5.00 -13.22
CA GLN A 90 9.57 5.76 -11.99
C GLN A 90 10.78 6.47 -11.37
N GLU A 91 11.92 5.80 -11.19
CA GLU A 91 13.13 6.42 -10.60
C GLU A 91 13.66 7.63 -11.40
N HIS A 92 13.54 7.60 -12.73
CA HIS A 92 13.94 8.68 -13.62
C HIS A 92 12.92 9.83 -13.63
N CYS A 93 11.62 9.50 -13.62
CA CYS A 93 10.56 10.50 -13.45
C CYS A 93 10.71 11.29 -12.14
N LEU A 94 10.91 10.58 -11.03
CA LEU A 94 11.09 11.20 -9.71
C LEU A 94 12.37 12.03 -9.66
N ARG A 95 13.43 11.61 -10.35
CA ARG A 95 14.66 12.40 -10.47
C ARG A 95 14.42 13.74 -11.18
N ILE A 96 13.70 13.74 -12.30
CA ILE A 96 13.30 14.98 -13.01
C ILE A 96 12.51 15.89 -12.07
N PHE A 97 11.50 15.34 -11.38
CA PHE A 97 10.68 16.09 -10.43
C PHE A 97 11.52 16.75 -9.32
N TRP A 98 12.45 16.01 -8.70
CA TRP A 98 13.31 16.53 -7.63
C TRP A 98 14.43 17.45 -8.13
N THR A 99 14.79 17.41 -9.41
CA THR A 99 15.68 18.42 -10.03
C THR A 99 14.98 19.76 -10.16
N VAL A 100 13.70 19.79 -10.57
CA VAL A 100 12.98 21.06 -10.78
C VAL A 100 12.36 21.64 -9.50
N HIS A 101 11.94 20.81 -8.54
CA HIS A 101 11.48 21.24 -7.21
C HIS A 101 12.65 21.32 -6.21
N SER A 102 13.75 21.96 -6.60
CA SER A 102 15.00 21.94 -5.85
C SER A 102 14.91 22.74 -4.54
N SER A 103 14.18 23.85 -4.55
CA SER A 103 13.97 24.73 -3.39
C SER A 103 13.06 24.11 -2.33
N MET A 104 12.02 23.38 -2.73
CA MET A 104 11.09 22.65 -1.82
C MET A 104 11.79 21.60 -0.94
N THR A 105 13.08 21.34 -1.18
CA THR A 105 13.90 20.44 -0.36
C THR A 105 14.80 21.16 0.64
N ASP A 106 14.78 22.50 0.72
CA ASP A 106 15.37 23.26 1.86
C ASP A 106 14.55 23.01 3.15
N GLY A 107 13.24 22.73 3.02
CA GLY A 107 12.39 22.20 4.10
C GLY A 107 12.69 20.73 4.38
N TYR A 108 13.79 20.43 5.07
CA TYR A 108 14.36 19.08 5.29
C TYR A 108 13.38 17.98 5.74
N PHE A 109 12.25 18.34 6.36
CA PHE A 109 11.21 17.40 6.78
C PHE A 109 9.82 17.67 6.18
N ASN A 110 9.50 18.90 5.77
CA ASN A 110 8.18 19.25 5.24
C ASN A 110 8.22 19.22 3.70
N LEU A 111 7.98 18.05 3.11
CA LEU A 111 7.92 17.90 1.66
C LEU A 111 6.56 18.37 1.14
N GLU A 112 6.45 19.67 0.85
CA GLU A 112 5.20 20.41 0.60
C GLU A 112 4.30 19.86 -0.53
N THR A 113 4.81 18.98 -1.40
CA THR A 113 4.06 18.44 -2.53
C THR A 113 4.56 17.06 -2.92
N SER A 114 3.64 16.10 -3.04
CA SER A 114 3.89 14.78 -3.59
C SER A 114 4.24 14.85 -5.09
N PRO A 115 5.24 14.08 -5.55
CA PRO A 115 5.52 13.93 -6.98
C PRO A 115 4.49 13.03 -7.69
N TYR A 116 3.61 12.34 -6.97
CA TYR A 116 2.67 11.39 -7.58
C TYR A 116 1.35 12.06 -7.99
N GLU A 117 0.72 11.51 -9.03
CA GLU A 117 -0.66 11.84 -9.39
C GLU A 117 -1.65 11.25 -8.36
N ASN A 118 -2.78 11.95 -8.16
CA ASN A 118 -3.80 11.52 -7.22
C ASN A 118 -4.45 10.19 -7.71
N PRO A 119 -4.50 9.13 -6.88
CA PRO A 119 -4.98 7.80 -7.29
C PRO A 119 -6.46 7.73 -7.66
N ALA A 120 -7.24 8.80 -7.53
CA ALA A 120 -8.60 8.92 -8.06
C ALA A 120 -8.71 8.58 -9.57
N ASN A 121 -7.60 8.70 -10.32
CA ASN A 121 -7.54 8.40 -11.75
C ASN A 121 -6.96 7.01 -12.10
N GLU A 122 -6.49 6.20 -11.13
CA GLU A 122 -6.08 4.81 -11.42
C GLU A 122 -7.33 3.92 -11.53
N GLU A 123 -7.71 3.55 -12.76
CA GLU A 123 -8.76 2.55 -13.01
C GLU A 123 -8.50 1.28 -12.20
N HIS A 124 -9.46 0.89 -11.35
CA HIS A 124 -9.40 -0.37 -10.62
C HIS A 124 -9.46 -1.54 -11.61
N TRP A 125 -8.29 -2.12 -11.92
CA TRP A 125 -8.17 -3.39 -12.64
C TRP A 125 -9.09 -4.43 -12.02
N LYS A 126 -10.23 -4.69 -12.69
CA LYS A 126 -11.34 -5.52 -12.17
C LYS A 126 -10.86 -6.94 -11.91
N THR A 127 -10.38 -7.16 -10.69
CA THR A 127 -9.63 -8.35 -10.31
C THR A 127 -10.59 -9.40 -9.78
N ASP A 128 -10.37 -10.66 -10.15
CA ASP A 128 -11.17 -11.82 -9.74
C ASP A 128 -11.08 -12.15 -8.22
N TYR A 129 -10.64 -11.21 -7.38
CA TYR A 129 -10.37 -11.42 -5.96
C TYR A 129 -11.59 -11.97 -5.20
N ASN A 130 -12.77 -11.36 -5.38
CA ASN A 130 -13.99 -11.82 -4.70
C ASN A 130 -14.43 -13.22 -5.17
N LYS A 131 -14.18 -13.57 -6.43
CA LYS A 131 -14.46 -14.91 -7.00
C LYS A 131 -13.48 -15.96 -6.47
N LEU A 132 -12.19 -15.63 -6.36
CA LEU A 132 -11.19 -16.49 -5.71
C LEU A 132 -11.46 -16.64 -4.20
N ALA A 133 -11.92 -15.57 -3.52
CA ALA A 133 -12.30 -15.61 -2.11
C ALA A 133 -13.56 -16.47 -1.86
N ALA A 134 -14.51 -16.49 -2.80
CA ALA A 134 -15.65 -17.40 -2.76
C ALA A 134 -15.21 -18.88 -2.93
N LEU A 135 -14.28 -19.17 -3.86
CA LEU A 135 -13.73 -20.52 -4.04
C LEU A 135 -13.01 -21.05 -2.79
N VAL A 136 -12.27 -20.20 -2.05
CA VAL A 136 -11.66 -20.60 -0.78
C VAL A 136 -12.73 -20.91 0.28
N SER A 137 -13.82 -20.14 0.34
CA SER A 137 -14.93 -20.37 1.28
C SER A 137 -15.81 -21.59 0.94
N GLY A 138 -15.89 -21.99 -0.33
CA GLY A 138 -16.60 -23.19 -0.77
C GLY A 138 -15.76 -24.49 -0.70
N SER A 139 -14.53 -24.42 -0.20
CA SER A 139 -13.59 -25.55 -0.12
C SER A 139 -13.59 -26.20 1.27
N GLN A 140 -13.18 -27.46 1.38
CA GLN A 140 -12.92 -28.10 2.68
C GLN A 140 -11.82 -27.39 3.50
N LEU A 141 -10.99 -26.57 2.84
CA LEU A 141 -10.06 -25.64 3.50
C LEU A 141 -10.77 -24.63 4.44
N ALA A 142 -12.08 -24.41 4.30
CA ALA A 142 -12.85 -23.50 5.15
C ALA A 142 -12.79 -23.87 6.64
N GLY A 143 -12.64 -25.16 6.99
CA GLY A 143 -12.55 -25.61 8.39
C GLY A 143 -11.28 -25.15 9.13
N ASP A 144 -10.21 -24.84 8.39
CA ASP A 144 -8.92 -24.36 8.91
C ASP A 144 -8.70 -22.86 8.60
N ALA A 145 -9.61 -22.24 7.84
CA ALA A 145 -9.52 -20.86 7.35
C ALA A 145 -10.33 -19.85 8.20
N THR A 146 -10.52 -20.13 9.49
CA THR A 146 -11.08 -19.18 10.48
C THR A 146 -10.22 -17.91 10.58
N ASN A 147 -8.90 -18.08 10.53
CA ASN A 147 -7.89 -17.01 10.58
C ASN A 147 -7.92 -16.15 9.29
N PRO A 148 -8.31 -14.85 9.35
CA PRO A 148 -8.50 -14.04 8.14
C PRO A 148 -7.22 -13.81 7.33
N CYS A 149 -6.06 -13.68 8.00
CA CYS A 149 -4.76 -13.54 7.33
C CYS A 149 -4.32 -14.82 6.59
N LEU A 150 -4.67 -16.00 7.13
CA LEU A 150 -4.47 -17.28 6.46
C LEU A 150 -5.39 -17.40 5.25
N ARG A 151 -6.68 -17.06 5.38
CA ARG A 151 -7.63 -17.01 4.25
C ARG A 151 -7.16 -16.07 3.14
N ALA A 152 -6.68 -14.87 3.47
CA ALA A 152 -6.08 -13.93 2.51
C ALA A 152 -4.86 -14.53 1.78
N THR A 153 -4.01 -15.27 2.53
CA THR A 153 -2.88 -16.01 1.97
C THR A 153 -3.32 -17.10 0.99
N HIS A 154 -4.36 -17.88 1.30
CA HIS A 154 -4.90 -18.89 0.36
C HIS A 154 -5.46 -18.26 -0.92
N VAL A 155 -6.18 -17.13 -0.82
CA VAL A 155 -6.69 -16.41 -2.01
C VAL A 155 -5.54 -15.89 -2.89
N CYS A 156 -4.45 -15.38 -2.28
CA CYS A 156 -3.22 -15.03 -3.00
C CYS A 156 -2.58 -16.24 -3.69
N ASN A 157 -2.57 -17.41 -3.03
CA ASN A 157 -1.98 -18.63 -3.58
C ASN A 157 -2.72 -19.14 -4.84
N LEU A 158 -4.03 -18.91 -4.95
CA LEU A 158 -4.80 -19.21 -6.18
C LEU A 158 -4.44 -18.28 -7.36
N SER A 159 -3.91 -17.08 -7.09
CA SER A 159 -3.49 -16.13 -8.12
C SER A 159 -2.02 -16.35 -8.50
N LYS A 160 -1.76 -16.92 -9.67
CA LYS A 160 -0.39 -17.18 -10.19
C LYS A 160 0.54 -15.95 -10.13
N LYS A 161 -0.01 -14.72 -10.23
CA LYS A 161 0.74 -13.47 -10.09
C LYS A 161 1.06 -13.15 -8.62
N CYS A 162 0.07 -13.27 -7.73
CA CYS A 162 0.25 -13.00 -6.29
C CYS A 162 1.14 -14.06 -5.65
N PHE A 163 0.84 -15.35 -5.84
CA PHE A 163 1.63 -16.48 -5.36
C PHE A 163 3.11 -16.37 -5.72
N ARG A 164 3.42 -16.16 -7.01
CA ARG A 164 4.81 -16.07 -7.46
C ARG A 164 5.51 -14.88 -6.81
N LEU A 165 4.97 -13.67 -6.93
CA LEU A 165 5.63 -12.47 -6.40
C LEU A 165 5.77 -12.51 -4.87
N ARG A 166 4.83 -13.15 -4.16
CA ARG A 166 4.90 -13.40 -2.72
C ARG A 166 6.04 -14.35 -2.36
N THR A 167 6.12 -15.49 -3.04
CA THR A 167 7.20 -16.47 -2.84
C THR A 167 8.57 -15.90 -3.24
N ASP A 168 8.62 -15.10 -4.31
CA ASP A 168 9.83 -14.42 -4.78
C ASP A 168 10.43 -13.54 -3.67
N TYR A 169 9.68 -12.55 -3.14
CA TYR A 169 10.22 -11.68 -2.07
C TYR A 169 10.50 -12.46 -0.79
N ALA A 170 9.61 -13.38 -0.38
CA ALA A 170 9.80 -14.15 0.84
C ALA A 170 11.12 -14.93 0.79
N SER A 171 11.41 -15.59 -0.34
CA SER A 171 12.67 -16.34 -0.53
C SER A 171 13.91 -15.45 -0.61
N ILE A 172 13.78 -14.17 -0.95
CA ILE A 172 14.88 -13.20 -0.95
C ILE A 172 15.13 -12.67 0.47
N CYS A 173 14.07 -12.46 1.25
CA CYS A 173 14.16 -11.96 2.63
C CYS A 173 14.56 -13.04 3.64
N THR A 174 14.31 -14.34 3.37
CA THR A 174 14.69 -15.46 4.27
C THR A 174 15.98 -16.17 3.91
N LYS A 175 16.54 -15.96 2.70
CA LYS A 175 17.88 -16.47 2.37
C LYS A 175 18.95 -15.59 3.01
N GLY A 176 19.53 -16.07 4.10
CA GLY A 176 20.83 -15.60 4.57
C GLY A 176 21.86 -15.71 3.44
N ALA A 177 22.68 -14.68 3.26
CA ALA A 177 23.93 -14.86 2.53
C ALA A 177 24.86 -15.75 3.37
N GLY A 178 25.69 -16.58 2.73
CA GLY A 178 26.61 -17.44 3.47
C GLY A 178 27.58 -16.61 4.34
N SER A 179 27.92 -17.16 5.51
CA SER A 179 28.59 -16.52 6.66
C SER A 179 27.77 -15.44 7.40
N GLU A 180 27.44 -15.76 8.65
CA GLU A 180 26.96 -14.87 9.72
C GLU A 180 25.73 -13.98 9.42
N ASP A 181 24.65 -14.66 9.01
CA ASP A 181 23.26 -14.39 9.42
C ASP A 181 22.73 -12.94 9.37
N VAL A 182 22.95 -12.25 8.24
CA VAL A 182 22.09 -11.12 7.82
C VAL A 182 21.57 -11.34 6.40
N CYS A 183 20.29 -11.06 6.17
CA CYS A 183 19.70 -11.09 4.84
C CYS A 183 20.21 -9.93 3.96
N ASP A 184 20.10 -10.06 2.63
CA ASP A 184 20.28 -8.89 1.76
C ASP A 184 19.02 -8.00 1.82
N ARG A 185 19.00 -7.09 2.80
CA ARG A 185 17.90 -6.13 3.02
C ARG A 185 17.62 -5.27 1.79
N ARG A 186 18.65 -4.91 0.98
CA ARG A 186 18.48 -4.12 -0.25
C ARG A 186 17.74 -4.92 -1.34
N LYS A 187 18.04 -6.21 -1.50
CA LYS A 187 17.29 -7.12 -2.37
C LYS A 187 15.89 -7.41 -1.82
N CYS A 188 15.74 -7.63 -0.50
CA CYS A 188 14.45 -7.85 0.15
C CYS A 188 13.49 -6.66 -0.04
N HIS A 189 13.95 -5.45 0.26
CA HIS A 189 13.21 -4.19 0.01
C HIS A 189 12.80 -4.04 -1.46
N ARG A 190 13.72 -4.29 -2.41
CA ARG A 190 13.39 -4.29 -3.85
C ARG A 190 12.34 -5.34 -4.22
N GLY A 191 12.37 -6.52 -3.58
CA GLY A 191 11.37 -7.57 -3.72
C GLY A 191 9.99 -7.17 -3.21
N LEU A 192 9.93 -6.56 -2.01
CA LEU A 192 8.70 -6.05 -1.39
C LEU A 192 8.06 -4.95 -2.25
N ARG A 193 8.83 -3.93 -2.68
CA ARG A 193 8.31 -2.89 -3.60
C ARG A 193 7.73 -3.51 -4.87
N ASN A 194 8.48 -4.42 -5.50
CA ASN A 194 8.05 -5.15 -6.69
C ASN A 194 6.79 -6.04 -6.48
N PHE A 195 6.47 -6.45 -5.24
CA PHE A 195 5.21 -7.12 -4.90
C PHE A 195 4.06 -6.12 -4.77
N PHE A 196 4.17 -5.11 -3.90
CA PHE A 196 3.11 -4.11 -3.67
C PHE A 196 2.81 -3.24 -4.91
N GLU A 197 3.79 -3.01 -5.79
CA GLU A 197 3.60 -2.28 -7.04
C GLU A 197 2.94 -3.13 -8.14
N LYS A 198 3.06 -4.47 -8.13
CA LYS A 198 2.60 -5.34 -9.25
C LYS A 198 1.46 -6.29 -8.92
N VAL A 199 1.19 -6.59 -7.65
CA VAL A 199 0.02 -7.38 -7.25
C VAL A 199 -1.19 -6.42 -7.09
N PRO A 200 -2.39 -6.76 -7.60
CA PRO A 200 -3.57 -5.91 -7.44
C PRO A 200 -3.91 -5.65 -5.97
N GLU A 201 -4.42 -4.45 -5.69
CA GLU A 201 -4.55 -3.96 -4.31
C GLU A 201 -5.51 -4.78 -3.44
N ASP A 202 -6.53 -5.43 -4.02
CA ASP A 202 -7.43 -6.32 -3.30
C ASP A 202 -6.68 -7.43 -2.53
N PHE A 203 -5.65 -8.02 -3.16
CA PHE A 203 -4.81 -9.03 -2.50
C PHE A 203 -3.91 -8.40 -1.45
N THR A 204 -3.18 -7.33 -1.79
CA THR A 204 -2.15 -6.78 -0.91
C THR A 204 -2.75 -6.09 0.31
N LYS A 205 -3.89 -5.39 0.16
CA LYS A 205 -4.67 -4.84 1.27
C LYS A 205 -5.21 -5.96 2.17
N THR A 206 -5.83 -7.01 1.62
CA THR A 206 -6.41 -8.07 2.48
C THR A 206 -5.36 -8.94 3.18
N ILE A 207 -4.13 -9.05 2.65
CA ILE A 207 -3.02 -9.74 3.34
C ILE A 207 -2.42 -8.85 4.44
N LEU A 208 -2.25 -7.54 4.19
CA LEU A 208 -1.58 -6.63 5.11
C LEU A 208 -2.49 -6.08 6.21
N PHE A 209 -3.78 -5.91 5.92
CA PHE A 209 -4.82 -5.36 6.81
C PHE A 209 -5.94 -6.39 7.03
N CYS A 210 -5.55 -7.62 7.33
CA CYS A 210 -6.49 -8.63 7.83
C CYS A 210 -6.90 -8.31 9.28
N PRO A 211 -8.20 -8.32 9.63
CA PRO A 211 -8.65 -8.27 11.01
C PRO A 211 -8.22 -9.56 11.75
N CYS A 212 -7.97 -9.45 13.05
CA CYS A 212 -7.51 -10.55 13.88
C CYS A 212 -8.17 -10.51 15.26
N GLN A 213 -8.44 -11.71 15.80
CA GLN A 213 -9.03 -11.90 17.13
C GLN A 213 -8.04 -12.58 18.10
N ASP A 214 -6.89 -13.06 17.59
CA ASP A 214 -5.88 -13.81 18.31
C ASP A 214 -4.46 -13.41 17.88
N GLU A 215 -3.48 -13.69 18.73
CA GLU A 215 -2.06 -13.39 18.52
C GLU A 215 -1.42 -14.20 17.38
N LEU A 216 -1.94 -15.36 16.99
CA LEU A 216 -1.40 -16.17 15.88
C LEU A 216 -1.77 -15.54 14.53
N CYS A 217 -2.96 -14.93 14.45
CA CYS A 217 -3.40 -14.08 13.37
C CYS A 217 -2.58 -12.78 13.32
N GLY A 218 -2.45 -12.06 14.44
CA GLY A 218 -1.69 -10.81 14.47
C GLY A 218 -0.19 -11.00 14.20
N GLU A 219 0.41 -12.11 14.65
CA GLU A 219 1.78 -12.47 14.29
C GLU A 219 1.91 -12.84 12.80
N ARG A 220 0.93 -13.54 12.22
CA ARG A 220 0.86 -13.79 10.76
C ARG A 220 0.76 -12.47 9.98
N ARG A 221 -0.01 -11.50 10.49
CA ARG A 221 -0.12 -10.14 9.93
C ARG A 221 1.21 -9.40 10.00
N ARG A 222 1.84 -9.33 11.18
CA ARG A 222 3.16 -8.70 11.42
C ARG A 222 4.28 -9.33 10.58
N LYS A 223 4.24 -10.66 10.36
CA LYS A 223 5.21 -11.39 9.53
C LYS A 223 4.99 -11.26 8.02
N THR A 224 3.95 -10.57 7.55
CA THR A 224 3.67 -10.35 6.10
C THR A 224 4.89 -9.88 5.33
N ILE A 225 5.67 -8.93 5.88
CA ILE A 225 6.80 -8.31 5.19
C ILE A 225 8.16 -8.95 5.51
N VAL A 226 8.20 -10.08 6.24
CA VAL A 226 9.42 -10.69 6.81
C VAL A 226 10.21 -9.68 7.67
N PRO A 227 9.65 -9.24 8.82
CA PRO A 227 10.16 -8.10 9.59
C PRO A 227 11.58 -8.27 10.08
N ASP A 228 11.97 -9.50 10.43
CA ASP A 228 13.31 -9.89 10.90
C ASP A 228 14.42 -9.52 9.87
N CYS A 229 14.04 -9.34 8.60
CA CYS A 229 14.92 -8.87 7.52
C CYS A 229 14.59 -7.45 7.04
N SER A 230 13.30 -7.12 6.87
CA SER A 230 12.86 -5.89 6.17
C SER A 230 12.60 -4.68 7.08
N PHE A 231 12.38 -4.93 8.38
CA PHE A 231 11.94 -3.93 9.36
C PHE A 231 12.95 -3.80 10.49
N GLN A 232 13.23 -4.89 11.20
CA GLN A 232 14.07 -4.89 12.40
C GLN A 232 15.56 -4.74 12.07
N TYR A 233 16.32 -4.29 13.07
CA TYR A 233 17.78 -4.25 13.12
C TYR A 233 18.20 -4.62 14.56
N ASN A 234 19.40 -5.17 14.74
CA ASN A 234 19.91 -5.63 16.05
C ASN A 234 19.86 -4.55 17.15
N THR A 235 19.97 -3.28 16.76
CA THR A 235 19.69 -2.10 17.57
C THR A 235 18.68 -1.22 16.85
N LYS A 236 17.89 -0.44 17.59
CA LYS A 236 17.07 0.63 16.98
C LYS A 236 17.97 1.85 16.71
N PRO A 237 18.12 2.32 15.46
CA PRO A 237 18.79 3.59 15.16
C PRO A 237 17.93 4.78 15.60
N ASN A 238 18.50 5.99 15.60
CA ASN A 238 17.73 7.22 15.73
C ASN A 238 16.84 7.44 14.49
N CYS A 239 15.59 7.90 14.65
CA CYS A 239 14.67 8.09 13.52
C CYS A 239 15.15 9.13 12.49
N LEU A 240 16.00 10.09 12.90
CA LEU A 240 16.65 11.03 11.97
C LEU A 240 17.53 10.28 10.96
N TRP A 241 18.28 9.26 11.37
CA TRP A 241 19.12 8.47 10.45
C TRP A 241 18.29 7.72 9.39
N LEU A 242 17.06 7.30 9.72
CA LEU A 242 16.12 6.73 8.74
C LEU A 242 15.59 7.79 7.77
N LEU A 243 15.33 9.02 8.25
CA LEU A 243 14.96 10.16 7.40
C LEU A 243 16.11 10.52 6.45
N ASP A 244 17.32 10.70 6.96
CA ASP A 244 18.50 11.04 6.17
C ASP A 244 18.70 10.00 5.04
N SER A 245 18.66 8.71 5.39
CA SER A 245 18.71 7.57 4.44
C SER A 245 17.54 7.55 3.44
N CYS A 246 16.39 8.15 3.79
CA CYS A 246 15.22 8.24 2.94
C CYS A 246 15.29 9.43 1.97
N LEU A 247 15.90 10.54 2.38
CA LEU A 247 16.06 11.75 1.56
C LEU A 247 17.10 11.58 0.45
N GLU A 248 18.05 10.65 0.61
CA GLU A 248 18.98 10.22 -0.45
C GLU A 248 18.31 9.33 -1.53
N ASP A 249 17.37 8.45 -1.15
CA ASP A 249 16.67 7.56 -2.08
C ASP A 249 15.46 8.29 -2.69
N HIS A 250 15.54 8.65 -3.98
CA HIS A 250 14.45 9.33 -4.69
C HIS A 250 13.11 8.59 -4.62
N ILE A 251 13.06 7.26 -4.46
CA ILE A 251 11.79 6.54 -4.27
C ILE A 251 11.30 6.77 -2.84
N CYS A 252 12.15 6.61 -1.82
CA CYS A 252 11.77 6.82 -0.43
C CYS A 252 11.28 8.25 -0.18
N LYS A 253 12.07 9.26 -0.54
CA LYS A 253 11.71 10.69 -0.46
C LYS A 253 10.34 10.99 -1.09
N SER A 254 10.08 10.40 -2.25
CA SER A 254 8.81 10.55 -2.96
C SER A 254 7.64 9.86 -2.27
N ARG A 255 7.85 8.68 -1.68
CA ARG A 255 6.83 7.97 -0.90
C ARG A 255 6.56 8.68 0.43
N LEU A 256 7.59 9.28 1.05
CA LEU A 256 7.46 10.07 2.27
C LEU A 256 6.64 11.35 2.04
N ALA A 257 6.92 12.11 0.97
CA ALA A 257 6.11 13.27 0.58
C ALA A 257 4.63 12.88 0.35
N ASP A 258 4.39 11.76 -0.33
CA ASP A 258 3.06 11.23 -0.59
C ASP A 258 2.33 10.76 0.68
N PHE A 259 3.07 10.20 1.65
CA PHE A 259 2.56 9.84 2.97
C PHE A 259 2.23 11.06 3.82
N GLN A 260 3.13 12.05 3.85
CA GLN A 260 2.89 13.33 4.53
C GLN A 260 1.65 14.03 3.96
N GLN A 261 1.55 14.20 2.64
CA GLN A 261 0.42 14.89 2.02
C GLN A 261 -0.93 14.16 2.23
N ASN A 262 -0.97 12.82 2.14
CA ASN A 262 -2.24 12.09 2.17
C ASN A 262 -2.66 11.59 3.56
N CYS A 263 -1.73 11.43 4.51
CA CYS A 263 -2.01 10.98 5.88
C CYS A 263 -1.84 12.08 6.95
N GLN A 264 -1.75 13.37 6.57
CA GLN A 264 -1.67 14.46 7.54
C GLN A 264 -2.94 14.47 8.43
N PRO A 265 -2.80 14.40 9.77
CA PRO A 265 -3.94 14.48 10.66
C PRO A 265 -4.52 15.91 10.70
N VAL A 266 -5.84 15.99 10.85
CA VAL A 266 -6.60 17.24 10.93
C VAL A 266 -7.57 17.16 12.11
N ASP A 267 -7.32 17.92 13.17
CA ASP A 267 -8.05 17.83 14.45
C ASP A 267 -9.57 18.10 14.30
N MET A 268 -9.94 18.93 13.33
CA MET A 268 -11.33 19.29 13.02
C MET A 268 -12.07 18.24 12.18
N SER A 269 -11.41 17.16 11.76
CA SER A 269 -12.01 16.06 11.01
C SER A 269 -12.47 14.94 11.95
N PRO A 270 -13.72 14.43 11.84
CA PRO A 270 -14.21 13.36 12.72
C PRO A 270 -13.34 12.11 12.60
N ASP A 271 -12.97 11.74 11.38
CA ASP A 271 -12.10 10.60 11.07
C ASP A 271 -10.60 10.95 11.19
N GLY A 272 -10.26 12.22 11.46
CA GLY A 272 -8.90 12.74 11.54
C GLY A 272 -8.20 12.97 10.20
N CYS A 273 -8.74 12.51 9.07
CA CYS A 273 -8.14 12.69 7.74
C CYS A 273 -8.56 13.98 7.04
N PHE A 274 -7.63 14.60 6.31
CA PHE A 274 -7.94 15.64 5.33
C PHE A 274 -8.79 15.09 4.17
N LEU A 275 -9.87 15.79 3.81
CA LEU A 275 -10.82 15.42 2.75
C LEU A 275 -11.36 13.96 2.81
N HIS A 276 -11.34 13.32 3.98
CA HIS A 276 -11.71 11.91 4.20
C HIS A 276 -10.98 10.91 3.26
N ASN A 277 -9.78 11.24 2.77
CA ASN A 277 -9.09 10.46 1.73
C ASN A 277 -8.34 9.22 2.27
N HIS A 278 -9.06 8.37 3.00
CA HIS A 278 -8.58 7.09 3.54
C HIS A 278 -7.92 6.21 2.47
N ALA A 279 -8.47 6.21 1.24
CA ALA A 279 -7.93 5.41 0.13
C ALA A 279 -6.50 5.82 -0.24
N ALA A 280 -6.23 7.13 -0.39
CA ALA A 280 -4.89 7.61 -0.69
C ALA A 280 -3.94 7.49 0.51
N CYS A 281 -4.39 7.75 1.74
CA CYS A 281 -3.55 7.54 2.93
C CYS A 281 -3.10 6.08 3.05
N LEU A 282 -4.02 5.12 2.89
CA LEU A 282 -3.70 3.69 2.89
C LEU A 282 -2.68 3.34 1.78
N GLN A 283 -2.87 3.88 0.58
CA GLN A 283 -1.98 3.63 -0.56
C GLN A 283 -0.59 4.30 -0.37
N ALA A 284 -0.53 5.42 0.36
CA ALA A 284 0.69 6.10 0.73
C ALA A 284 1.48 5.31 1.77
N TYR A 285 0.82 4.88 2.87
CA TYR A 285 1.39 3.99 3.88
C TYR A 285 1.94 2.68 3.25
N MET A 286 1.15 2.02 2.40
CA MET A 286 1.60 0.82 1.66
C MET A 286 2.81 1.11 0.76
N GLY A 287 2.93 2.34 0.26
CA GLY A 287 4.05 2.80 -0.56
C GLY A 287 5.37 2.96 0.19
N MET A 288 5.35 3.10 1.52
CA MET A 288 6.55 3.16 2.37
C MET A 288 7.21 1.79 2.56
N ILE A 289 6.49 0.69 2.32
CA ILE A 289 6.98 -0.67 2.58
C ILE A 289 8.07 -1.06 1.56
N GLY A 290 9.24 -1.47 2.07
CA GLY A 290 10.42 -1.72 1.25
C GLY A 290 11.21 -0.45 0.91
N THR A 291 11.11 0.59 1.75
CA THR A 291 11.99 1.78 1.76
C THR A 291 12.81 1.83 3.06
N PRO A 292 13.85 2.68 3.19
CA PRO A 292 14.51 2.94 4.47
C PRO A 292 13.56 3.17 5.65
N MET A 293 12.51 3.98 5.45
CA MET A 293 11.43 4.22 6.41
C MET A 293 10.26 3.23 6.22
N THR A 294 10.54 1.91 6.22
CA THR A 294 9.50 0.87 6.19
C THR A 294 8.78 0.81 7.55
N PRO A 295 7.45 1.03 7.62
CA PRO A 295 6.68 0.81 8.82
C PRO A 295 6.24 -0.66 8.95
N ASN A 296 5.91 -1.09 10.17
CA ASN A 296 5.20 -2.33 10.44
C ASN A 296 4.41 -2.26 11.76
N TYR A 297 3.56 -3.25 12.01
CA TYR A 297 2.90 -3.44 13.30
C TYR A 297 3.92 -3.61 14.43
N VAL A 298 3.69 -2.91 15.54
CA VAL A 298 4.58 -2.92 16.72
C VAL A 298 4.52 -4.26 17.45
N SER A 299 3.31 -4.82 17.59
CA SER A 299 3.04 -6.07 18.30
C SER A 299 2.28 -7.08 17.44
N ASN A 300 1.97 -8.24 18.02
CA ASN A 300 1.09 -9.26 17.47
C ASN A 300 -0.37 -9.17 18.01
N SER A 301 -0.67 -8.22 18.89
CA SER A 301 -1.98 -8.07 19.55
C SER A 301 -2.70 -6.76 19.20
N SER A 302 -1.95 -5.68 18.94
CA SER A 302 -2.48 -4.37 18.55
C SER A 302 -2.48 -4.15 17.03
N VAL A 303 -3.10 -3.05 16.59
CA VAL A 303 -3.09 -2.55 15.20
C VAL A 303 -2.11 -1.38 15.01
N GLU A 304 -1.41 -0.98 16.07
CA GLU A 304 -0.45 0.13 16.09
C GLU A 304 0.73 -0.13 15.14
N VAL A 305 1.15 0.89 14.41
CA VAL A 305 2.24 0.82 13.43
C VAL A 305 3.33 1.83 13.74
N SER A 306 4.58 1.45 13.52
CA SER A 306 5.74 2.31 13.79
C SER A 306 6.90 2.03 12.84
N LEU A 307 7.93 2.86 12.89
CA LEU A 307 9.24 2.64 12.28
C LEU A 307 10.16 1.89 13.26
N TRP A 308 11.16 1.16 12.75
CA TRP A 308 12.18 0.57 13.61
C TRP A 308 13.27 1.58 13.98
N CYS A 309 12.93 2.51 14.88
CA CYS A 309 13.85 3.51 15.44
C CYS A 309 13.44 3.94 16.86
N THR A 310 14.26 4.79 17.49
CA THR A 310 13.90 5.60 18.66
C THR A 310 14.26 7.07 18.42
N CYS A 311 13.83 7.94 19.32
CA CYS A 311 14.26 9.35 19.39
C CYS A 311 15.06 9.62 20.66
N GLU A 312 15.95 8.69 20.99
CA GLU A 312 16.99 8.82 21.99
C GLU A 312 18.23 9.48 21.36
N ASN A 313 18.97 10.28 22.14
CA ASN A 313 20.18 10.99 21.68
C ASN A 313 19.98 11.99 20.51
N SER A 314 18.74 12.37 20.16
CA SER A 314 18.44 13.35 19.09
C SER A 314 18.95 14.78 19.37
N GLY A 315 19.32 15.09 20.62
CA GLY A 315 19.76 16.43 21.04
C GLY A 315 18.74 17.52 20.65
N ASN A 316 19.22 18.61 20.06
CA ASN A 316 18.39 19.74 19.63
C ASN A 316 17.39 19.38 18.50
N GLN A 317 17.51 18.21 17.86
CA GLN A 317 16.54 17.72 16.86
C GLN A 317 15.50 16.75 17.46
N LYS A 318 15.32 16.73 18.79
CA LYS A 318 14.34 15.88 19.49
C LYS A 318 12.91 16.07 18.98
N GLU A 319 12.42 17.29 18.93
CA GLU A 319 11.07 17.63 18.42
C GLU A 319 10.84 17.11 16.98
N LYS A 320 11.75 17.42 16.05
CA LYS A 320 11.75 16.90 14.67
C LYS A 320 11.74 15.36 14.62
N CYS A 321 12.47 14.71 15.52
CA CYS A 321 12.50 13.25 15.60
C CYS A 321 11.16 12.68 16.10
N ASP A 322 10.60 13.25 17.16
CA ASP A 322 9.32 12.83 17.71
C ASP A 322 8.18 13.10 16.71
N GLN A 323 8.29 14.15 15.89
CA GLN A 323 7.41 14.42 14.75
C GLN A 323 7.51 13.33 13.67
N ILE A 324 8.72 12.86 13.30
CA ILE A 324 8.91 11.72 12.37
C ILE A 324 8.15 10.49 12.86
N LEU A 325 8.29 10.18 14.16
CA LEU A 325 7.73 8.97 14.77
C LEU A 325 6.20 9.07 14.92
N GLY A 326 5.70 10.23 15.37
CA GLY A 326 4.28 10.50 15.59
C GLY A 326 3.41 10.46 14.32
N MET A 327 3.99 10.67 13.13
CA MET A 327 3.28 10.46 11.85
C MET A 327 2.82 9.00 11.65
N PHE A 328 3.45 8.04 12.33
CA PHE A 328 3.11 6.61 12.28
C PHE A 328 2.43 6.14 13.57
N GLU A 329 3.02 6.45 14.73
CA GLU A 329 2.53 5.94 16.03
C GLU A 329 1.28 6.66 16.55
N SER A 330 1.18 7.98 16.36
CA SER A 330 0.13 8.83 16.94
C SER A 330 -0.71 9.54 15.88
N ASN A 331 -1.02 8.84 14.79
CA ASN A 331 -1.74 9.40 13.65
C ASN A 331 -3.16 8.85 13.53
N LYS A 332 -4.14 9.59 14.07
CA LYS A 332 -5.58 9.27 14.03
C LYS A 332 -6.10 9.01 12.61
N CYS A 333 -5.61 9.72 11.59
CA CYS A 333 -6.01 9.46 10.20
C CYS A 333 -5.55 8.07 9.74
N LEU A 334 -4.28 7.71 10.01
CA LEU A 334 -3.73 6.41 9.66
C LEU A 334 -4.40 5.26 10.43
N GLU A 335 -4.62 5.44 11.74
CA GLU A 335 -5.31 4.48 12.60
C GLU A 335 -6.73 4.17 12.08
N ASN A 336 -7.56 5.21 11.90
CA ASN A 336 -8.92 5.05 11.36
C ASN A 336 -8.93 4.47 9.94
N THR A 337 -7.93 4.81 9.12
CA THR A 337 -7.76 4.26 7.76
C THR A 337 -7.45 2.76 7.78
N ILE A 338 -6.55 2.31 8.66
CA ILE A 338 -6.21 0.90 8.83
C ILE A 338 -7.40 0.13 9.41
N TRP A 339 -8.05 0.67 10.43
CA TRP A 339 -9.22 0.05 11.08
C TRP A 339 -10.41 -0.09 10.12
N SER A 340 -10.75 1.00 9.41
CA SER A 340 -11.77 0.99 8.36
C SER A 340 -11.47 -0.05 7.28
N GLN A 341 -10.22 -0.16 6.82
CA GLN A 341 -9.81 -1.18 5.84
C GLN A 341 -9.94 -2.61 6.41
N MET A 342 -9.64 -2.86 7.68
CA MET A 342 -9.82 -4.17 8.31
C MET A 342 -11.30 -4.59 8.38
N HIS A 343 -12.20 -3.65 8.66
CA HIS A 343 -13.63 -3.91 8.86
C HIS A 343 -14.53 -3.59 7.65
N LEU A 344 -13.96 -3.16 6.51
CA LEU A 344 -14.70 -2.70 5.33
C LEU A 344 -15.74 -3.72 4.80
N LYS A 345 -15.45 -5.02 4.89
CA LYS A 345 -16.41 -6.08 4.48
C LYS A 345 -17.49 -6.38 5.52
N GLN A 346 -17.26 -6.02 6.78
CA GLN A 346 -18.23 -6.17 7.86
C GLN A 346 -19.24 -5.02 7.81
N MET A 347 -18.76 -3.77 7.73
CA MET A 347 -19.60 -2.58 7.53
C MET A 347 -20.44 -2.63 6.25
N ALA A 348 -19.93 -3.28 5.20
CA ALA A 348 -20.68 -3.49 3.96
C ALA A 348 -21.82 -4.52 4.10
N LEU A 349 -21.70 -5.46 5.04
CA LEU A 349 -22.76 -6.42 5.37
C LEU A 349 -23.78 -5.79 6.33
N GLU A 350 -23.30 -5.10 7.36
CA GLU A 350 -24.13 -4.36 8.33
C GLU A 350 -25.03 -3.33 7.60
N ARG A 351 -24.48 -2.53 6.66
CA ARG A 351 -25.27 -1.63 5.81
C ARG A 351 -26.27 -2.35 4.88
N GLN A 352 -25.98 -3.58 4.47
CA GLN A 352 -26.91 -4.38 3.66
C GLN A 352 -28.09 -4.85 4.53
N GLU A 353 -27.83 -5.21 5.78
CA GLU A 353 -28.83 -5.62 6.77
C GLU A 353 -29.67 -4.43 7.26
N ASP A 354 -29.06 -3.26 7.52
CA ASP A 354 -29.78 -2.01 7.85
C ASP A 354 -30.76 -1.58 6.75
N LEU A 355 -30.36 -1.70 5.47
CA LEU A 355 -31.23 -1.39 4.34
C LEU A 355 -32.40 -2.39 4.21
N LEU A 356 -32.18 -3.66 4.52
CA LEU A 356 -33.24 -4.67 4.58
C LEU A 356 -34.19 -4.42 5.76
N TYR A 357 -33.65 -4.08 6.94
CA TYR A 357 -34.43 -3.79 8.15
C TYR A 357 -35.27 -2.52 8.00
N SER A 358 -34.69 -1.43 7.48
CA SER A 358 -35.40 -0.19 7.16
C SER A 358 -36.53 -0.40 6.14
N SER A 359 -36.30 -1.27 5.13
CA SER A 359 -37.32 -1.65 4.15
C SER A 359 -38.50 -2.42 4.76
N SER A 360 -38.33 -3.06 5.93
CA SER A 360 -39.40 -3.77 6.64
C SER A 360 -40.21 -2.89 7.61
N LEU A 361 -39.72 -1.69 7.93
CA LEU A 361 -40.39 -0.74 8.83
C LEU A 361 -41.35 0.24 8.14
N SER A 362 -41.36 0.28 6.81
CA SER A 362 -42.17 1.23 6.01
C SER A 362 -43.53 0.69 5.54
N PHE A 363 -44.02 -0.43 6.10
CA PHE A 363 -45.27 -1.08 5.66
C PHE A 363 -46.32 -1.23 6.78
N GLN A 364 -46.64 -0.13 7.47
CA GLN A 364 -47.78 -0.07 8.38
C GLN A 364 -48.49 1.29 8.27
N GLY A 365 -49.27 1.44 7.19
CA GLY A 365 -50.01 2.65 6.85
C GLY A 365 -51.13 2.37 5.86
N ASP A 366 -52.35 2.33 6.38
CA ASP A 366 -53.67 2.30 5.72
C ASP A 366 -54.18 1.00 5.07
N SER A 367 -55.47 0.73 5.36
CA SER A 367 -56.24 -0.45 4.98
C SER A 367 -57.56 -0.04 4.30
N ALA A 368 -57.83 -0.53 3.09
CA ALA A 368 -59.18 -0.51 2.52
C ALA A 368 -59.37 -1.64 1.49
N SER A 369 -60.41 -2.47 1.70
CA SER A 369 -61.26 -3.16 0.70
C SER A 369 -60.63 -3.77 -0.59
N THR A 370 -60.89 -5.01 -1.01
CA THR A 370 -62.02 -5.90 -0.63
C THR A 370 -61.74 -7.39 -0.92
N SER A 371 -62.53 -8.25 -0.29
CA SER A 371 -62.70 -9.69 -0.56
C SER A 371 -63.52 -9.95 -1.85
N LEU A 372 -63.81 -11.19 -2.33
CA LEU A 372 -63.74 -12.54 -1.74
C LEU A 372 -63.52 -13.63 -2.83
N SER A 373 -63.28 -14.87 -2.41
CA SER A 373 -63.00 -16.08 -3.19
C SER A 373 -64.18 -16.76 -3.91
N SER A 374 -63.89 -17.51 -4.99
CA SER A 374 -64.49 -18.83 -5.32
C SER A 374 -63.68 -19.55 -6.43
N ALA A 375 -63.76 -20.87 -6.69
CA ALA A 375 -63.78 -22.07 -5.82
C ALA A 375 -63.92 -23.35 -6.69
N MET A 376 -63.03 -24.35 -6.55
CA MET A 376 -63.15 -25.73 -7.11
C MET A 376 -63.17 -25.78 -8.67
N SER A 377 -63.07 -26.88 -9.45
CA SER A 377 -62.84 -28.35 -9.29
C SER A 377 -62.46 -28.93 -10.70
N GLN A 378 -61.99 -30.17 -10.98
CA GLN A 378 -61.58 -31.36 -10.19
C GLN A 378 -60.69 -32.32 -11.05
N VAL A 379 -59.91 -33.18 -10.38
CA VAL A 379 -59.36 -34.53 -10.74
C VAL A 379 -59.41 -35.08 -12.19
N ALA A 380 -58.28 -35.67 -12.63
CA ALA A 380 -58.22 -36.89 -13.46
C ALA A 380 -57.00 -37.76 -13.05
N GLU A 381 -57.12 -39.11 -13.06
CA GLU A 381 -56.09 -40.04 -12.56
C GLU A 381 -55.21 -40.69 -13.64
N GLY A 382 -54.02 -41.15 -13.25
CA GLY A 382 -53.23 -42.17 -13.97
C GLY A 382 -52.33 -42.96 -13.01
N LYS A 383 -52.54 -44.28 -12.87
CA LYS A 383 -51.83 -45.15 -11.90
C LYS A 383 -51.17 -46.37 -12.57
N THR A 384 -49.86 -46.55 -12.38
CA THR A 384 -49.20 -47.88 -12.51
C THR A 384 -48.01 -48.08 -11.56
N GLN A 385 -48.33 -48.22 -10.26
CA GLN A 385 -47.81 -49.21 -9.29
C GLN A 385 -46.38 -49.86 -9.40
N ARG A 386 -45.73 -49.96 -8.21
CA ARG A 386 -44.88 -51.08 -7.67
C ARG A 386 -43.32 -51.04 -7.65
N ASP A 387 -42.80 -50.67 -6.48
CA ASP A 387 -41.89 -51.43 -5.58
C ASP A 387 -40.54 -52.08 -6.01
N SER A 388 -39.54 -51.80 -5.15
CA SER A 388 -38.58 -52.73 -4.52
C SER A 388 -37.27 -53.22 -5.20
N SER A 389 -36.18 -52.60 -4.70
CA SER A 389 -35.06 -53.27 -3.98
C SER A 389 -33.73 -53.58 -4.68
N LYS A 390 -32.68 -53.62 -3.83
CA LYS A 390 -31.26 -54.02 -4.03
C LYS A 390 -30.42 -53.00 -4.82
N GLN A 391 -29.34 -52.40 -4.29
CA GLN A 391 -28.18 -52.87 -3.50
C GLN A 391 -27.05 -53.43 -4.37
N SER A 392 -25.95 -52.67 -4.45
CA SER A 392 -24.61 -53.15 -4.78
C SER A 392 -23.58 -52.31 -4.01
N SER A 393 -22.40 -52.88 -3.75
CA SER A 393 -21.39 -52.34 -2.84
C SER A 393 -20.12 -51.85 -3.55
N MET A 394 -19.44 -50.92 -2.88
CA MET A 394 -17.97 -50.81 -2.71
C MET A 394 -17.10 -52.00 -3.21
N PRO A 395 -15.84 -51.77 -3.66
CA PRO A 395 -14.90 -50.88 -2.95
C PRO A 395 -13.88 -50.04 -3.73
N MET A 396 -13.30 -49.10 -2.97
CA MET A 396 -11.92 -48.57 -2.99
C MET A 396 -10.95 -49.01 -4.10
N ALA A 397 -10.21 -48.03 -4.63
CA ALA A 397 -8.80 -48.17 -4.93
C ALA A 397 -8.05 -46.96 -4.35
N SER A 398 -7.09 -47.19 -3.46
CA SER A 398 -6.25 -46.16 -2.84
C SER A 398 -4.85 -46.16 -3.44
N SER A 399 -4.20 -45.01 -3.48
CA SER A 399 -2.75 -44.91 -3.62
C SER A 399 -2.21 -43.83 -2.68
N VAL A 400 -1.20 -44.20 -1.90
CA VAL A 400 -0.54 -43.36 -0.91
C VAL A 400 0.94 -43.32 -1.25
N PHE A 401 1.54 -42.13 -1.18
CA PHE A 401 3.00 -41.99 -1.15
C PHE A 401 3.37 -41.00 -0.04
N SER A 402 3.78 -41.54 1.11
CA SER A 402 4.33 -40.78 2.22
C SER A 402 5.75 -41.27 2.49
N GLY A 403 6.74 -40.42 2.18
CA GLY A 403 8.12 -40.64 2.61
C GLY A 403 8.33 -40.01 3.98
N ALA A 404 8.35 -40.82 5.03
CA ALA A 404 8.72 -40.36 6.37
C ALA A 404 10.23 -40.47 6.58
N ALA A 405 10.83 -39.45 7.21
CA ALA A 405 12.19 -39.53 7.75
C ALA A 405 12.10 -39.76 9.27
N THR A 406 12.70 -40.84 9.76
CA THR A 406 12.66 -41.22 11.17
C THR A 406 13.78 -40.57 11.98
N SER A 407 13.50 -40.25 13.24
CA SER A 407 14.48 -39.77 14.21
C SER A 407 15.35 -40.90 14.76
N TRP A 408 16.62 -40.59 15.02
CA TRP A 408 17.52 -41.39 15.87
C TRP A 408 17.96 -40.57 17.09
N PRO A 409 18.17 -41.20 18.27
CA PRO A 409 18.54 -40.50 19.49
C PRO A 409 20.06 -40.29 19.62
N SER A 410 20.47 -39.10 20.05
CA SER A 410 21.86 -38.84 20.44
C SER A 410 22.16 -39.40 21.83
N LEU A 411 23.05 -40.40 21.92
CA LEU A 411 23.61 -40.86 23.19
C LEU A 411 24.58 -39.82 23.76
N ALA A 412 24.49 -39.57 25.07
CA ALA A 412 25.44 -38.73 25.79
C ALA A 412 26.75 -39.49 26.03
N LEU A 413 27.88 -38.79 25.84
CA LEU A 413 29.20 -39.25 26.29
C LEU A 413 29.85 -38.15 27.15
N PHE A 414 30.11 -38.48 28.41
CA PHE A 414 30.94 -37.69 29.30
C PHE A 414 32.42 -37.89 28.95
N LEU A 415 33.20 -36.81 28.98
CA LEU A 415 34.62 -36.90 29.34
C LEU A 415 35.10 -35.56 29.93
N PRO A 416 35.80 -35.55 31.09
CA PRO A 416 36.14 -34.34 31.81
C PRO A 416 37.59 -33.88 31.62
N LEU A 417 37.88 -32.65 32.07
CA LEU A 417 39.18 -32.14 32.56
C LEU A 417 40.39 -32.22 31.60
N LEU A 418 40.98 -31.06 31.30
CA LEU A 418 42.20 -30.64 32.05
C LEU A 418 42.54 -29.16 31.87
N LEU A 419 43.29 -28.65 32.85
CA LEU A 419 43.67 -27.25 33.01
C LEU A 419 45.10 -26.98 32.48
N SER A 420 45.21 -25.87 31.74
CA SER A 420 46.30 -24.87 31.84
C SER A 420 47.60 -25.13 31.05
N PRO A 421 48.66 -24.28 31.15
CA PRO A 421 48.78 -23.16 30.22
C PRO A 421 50.17 -23.02 29.57
N HIS A 422 50.27 -22.21 28.50
CA HIS A 422 51.31 -21.16 28.38
C HIS A 422 51.03 -20.19 27.23
#